data_AF-A0A6L4A2H6-F1
#
_entry.id   AF-A0A6L4A2H6-F1
#
_cell.length_a   1.000
_cell.length_b   1.000
_cell.length_c   1.000
_cell.angle_alpha   90.00
_cell.angle_beta   90.00
_cell.angle_gamma   90.00
#
_symmetry.space_group_name_H-M   'P 1'
#
loop_
_entity.id
_entity.type
_entity.pdbx_description
1 polymer ?
#
loop_
_entity_poly.entity_id
_entity_poly.type
_entity_poly.pdbx_seq_one_letter_code
_entity_poly.pdbx_strand_id
1 'polypeptide(L)'
;MRGRVLILVGLIIVLGVVLAAVLLLGGGDGDGDETPTAETTPGTPGAVVIPTTRPGDTPAPPAQENVEFVVIALQDLPRGIEITDAMVDVRAWPIGSAPTTSFVAVEQVIGKITRTDIPRESPIVQAQLVESLADVAGEGSDLATQIEPGAVAMAVPLDATGL
;
A
#
# COMPACT_ATOMS: atom_id res chain seq x y z
N MET A 1 8.01 38.45 -7.20
CA MET A 1 9.00 37.55 -7.84
C MET A 1 10.16 37.15 -6.91
N ARG A 2 10.61 38.01 -5.98
CA ARG A 2 11.76 37.73 -5.08
C ARG A 2 11.54 36.61 -4.04
N GLY A 3 10.30 36.40 -3.59
CA GLY A 3 9.98 35.32 -2.62
C GLY A 3 10.15 33.91 -3.18
N ARG A 4 9.88 33.70 -4.48
CA ARG A 4 10.07 32.39 -5.13
C ARG A 4 11.56 32.06 -5.31
N VAL A 5 12.40 33.07 -5.52
CA VAL A 5 13.86 32.89 -5.62
C VAL A 5 14.46 32.47 -4.27
N LEU A 6 13.98 33.04 -3.16
CA LEU A 6 14.45 32.65 -1.82
C LEU A 6 14.06 31.22 -1.46
N ILE A 7 12.86 30.77 -1.84
CA ILE A 7 12.42 29.38 -1.63
C ILE A 7 13.28 28.41 -2.45
N LEU A 8 13.58 28.74 -3.70
CA LEU A 8 14.35 27.89 -4.59
C LEU A 8 15.81 27.79 -4.15
N VAL A 9 16.42 28.90 -3.74
CA VAL A 9 17.79 28.92 -3.18
C VAL A 9 17.86 28.15 -1.86
N GLY A 10 16.85 28.32 -0.98
CA GLY A 10 16.77 27.55 0.27
C GLY A 10 16.68 26.03 0.03
N LEU A 11 15.84 25.60 -0.90
CA LEU A 11 15.68 24.20 -1.25
C LEU A 11 16.97 23.58 -1.83
N ILE A 12 17.68 24.31 -2.68
CA ILE A 12 18.97 23.85 -3.25
C ILE A 12 20.03 23.68 -2.15
N ILE A 13 20.10 24.60 -1.19
CA ILE A 13 21.06 24.52 -0.08
C ILE A 13 20.77 23.29 0.78
N VAL A 14 19.49 23.04 1.12
CA VAL A 14 19.09 21.86 1.90
C VAL A 14 19.44 20.57 1.16
N LEU A 15 19.16 20.51 -0.15
CA LEU A 15 19.47 19.34 -0.97
C LEU A 15 20.99 19.04 -1.01
N GLY A 16 21.81 20.08 -1.12
CA GLY A 16 23.27 19.94 -1.12
C GLY A 16 23.84 19.42 0.21
N VAL A 17 23.28 19.86 1.34
CA VAL A 17 23.71 19.39 2.68
C VAL A 17 23.35 17.92 2.88
N VAL A 18 22.16 17.50 2.46
CA VAL A 18 21.73 16.09 2.55
C VAL A 18 22.63 15.20 1.69
N LEU A 19 22.95 15.62 0.46
CA LEU A 19 23.82 14.85 -0.43
C LEU A 19 25.24 14.71 0.13
N ALA A 20 25.80 15.77 0.71
CA ALA A 20 27.10 15.74 1.36
C ALA A 20 27.11 14.80 2.59
N ALA A 21 26.03 14.79 3.38
CA ALA A 21 25.91 13.90 4.53
C ALA A 21 25.87 12.42 4.13
N VAL A 22 25.14 12.08 3.06
CA VAL A 22 25.07 10.70 2.54
C VAL A 22 26.42 10.23 2.01
N LEU A 23 27.16 11.09 1.31
CA LEU A 23 28.50 10.75 0.81
C LEU A 23 29.54 10.61 1.93
N LEU A 24 29.40 11.34 3.04
CA LEU A 24 30.29 11.21 4.20
C LEU A 24 29.96 10.00 5.09
N LEU A 25 28.71 9.52 5.10
CA LEU A 25 28.31 8.32 5.84
C LEU A 25 28.46 7.01 5.04
N GLY A 26 28.48 7.08 3.71
CA GLY A 26 28.57 5.91 2.83
C GLY A 26 29.99 5.43 2.49
N GLY A 27 31.03 6.18 2.86
CA GLY A 27 32.42 5.84 2.57
C GLY A 27 33.13 5.17 3.75
N GLY A 28 32.88 3.88 3.96
CA GLY A 28 33.52 3.08 5.01
C GLY A 28 33.89 1.68 4.53
N ASP A 29 34.90 1.59 3.66
CA ASP A 29 35.64 0.35 3.40
C ASP A 29 36.48 -0.01 4.63
N GLY A 30 36.34 -1.26 5.10
CA GLY A 30 37.04 -1.77 6.29
C GLY A 30 37.12 -3.29 6.30
N ASP A 31 38.15 -3.78 5.62
CA ASP A 31 38.75 -5.13 5.63
C ASP A 31 38.91 -5.77 7.03
N GLY A 32 38.81 -7.10 7.06
CA GLY A 32 39.61 -8.01 7.91
C GLY A 32 39.18 -8.20 9.38
N ASP A 33 38.81 -9.42 9.77
CA ASP A 33 39.76 -10.42 10.27
C ASP A 33 39.01 -11.64 10.85
N GLU A 34 39.54 -12.82 10.56
CA GLU A 34 39.12 -14.11 11.13
C GLU A 34 39.64 -14.25 12.56
N THR A 35 38.88 -14.83 13.50
CA THR A 35 39.38 -15.99 14.29
C THR A 35 38.29 -16.61 15.20
N PRO A 36 38.39 -17.92 15.47
CA PRO A 36 37.33 -18.74 16.06
C PRO A 36 37.41 -18.76 17.58
N THR A 37 36.25 -18.79 18.25
CA THR A 37 36.17 -19.21 19.65
C THR A 37 35.47 -20.56 19.71
N ALA A 38 36.29 -21.60 19.84
CA ALA A 38 35.84 -22.90 20.31
C ALA A 38 35.57 -22.80 21.81
N GLU A 39 34.32 -23.01 22.22
CA GLU A 39 34.01 -23.40 23.60
C GLU A 39 33.80 -24.91 23.67
N THR A 40 34.62 -25.52 24.50
CA THR A 40 34.64 -26.94 24.88
C THR A 40 33.69 -27.15 26.05
N THR A 41 33.09 -28.34 26.18
CA THR A 41 33.13 -29.32 27.32
C THR A 41 31.89 -30.27 27.22
N PRO A 42 31.85 -31.48 27.82
CA PRO A 42 32.45 -32.73 27.35
C PRO A 42 31.43 -33.91 27.32
N GLY A 43 31.55 -34.84 26.36
CA GLY A 43 30.75 -36.07 26.46
C GLY A 43 30.95 -37.07 25.33
N THR A 44 31.62 -38.18 25.66
CA THR A 44 31.61 -39.49 24.97
C THR A 44 32.59 -39.65 23.79
N PRO A 45 33.56 -40.59 23.89
CA PRO A 45 34.47 -40.92 22.79
C PRO A 45 33.74 -41.69 21.68
N GLY A 46 33.92 -41.27 20.43
CA GLY A 46 33.74 -42.14 19.27
C GLY A 46 32.38 -42.09 18.58
N ALA A 47 32.02 -40.92 18.04
CA ALA A 47 31.20 -40.85 16.83
C ALA A 47 31.67 -39.66 16.01
N VAL A 48 32.54 -39.93 15.04
CA VAL A 48 32.84 -38.96 13.98
C VAL A 48 31.56 -38.84 13.15
N VAL A 49 30.74 -37.82 13.44
CA VAL A 49 29.72 -37.38 12.51
C VAL A 49 30.46 -36.58 11.44
N ILE A 50 30.91 -37.28 10.38
CA ILE A 50 31.29 -36.60 9.15
C ILE A 50 29.97 -36.02 8.61
N PRO A 51 29.80 -34.69 8.48
CA PRO A 51 28.76 -34.18 7.61
C PRO A 51 29.12 -34.67 6.20
N THR A 52 28.47 -35.73 5.75
CA THR A 52 28.41 -36.03 4.31
C THR A 52 27.64 -34.87 3.69
N THR A 53 28.36 -33.79 3.34
CA THR A 53 27.88 -32.82 2.38
C THR A 53 27.70 -33.59 1.09
N ARG A 54 26.44 -33.88 0.73
CA ARG A 54 26.12 -34.41 -0.58
C ARG A 54 26.60 -33.37 -1.60
N PRO A 55 27.44 -33.73 -2.57
CA PRO A 55 27.75 -32.83 -3.69
C PRO A 55 26.43 -32.57 -4.43
N GLY A 56 25.82 -31.40 -4.24
CA GLY A 56 24.52 -31.08 -4.85
C GLY A 56 23.71 -29.97 -4.18
N ASP A 57 23.96 -29.62 -2.92
CA ASP A 57 23.22 -28.53 -2.27
C ASP A 57 23.86 -27.17 -2.59
N THR A 58 23.80 -26.77 -3.87
CA THR A 58 23.82 -25.36 -4.22
C THR A 58 22.55 -24.75 -3.61
N PRO A 59 22.63 -23.70 -2.78
CA PRO A 59 21.44 -22.99 -2.34
C PRO A 59 20.66 -22.56 -3.58
N ALA A 60 19.43 -23.04 -3.73
CA ALA A 60 18.55 -22.56 -4.77
C ALA A 60 18.48 -21.02 -4.64
N PRO A 61 18.64 -20.26 -5.73
CA PRO A 61 18.38 -18.82 -5.69
C PRO A 61 17.00 -18.60 -5.03
N PRO A 62 16.86 -17.59 -4.15
CA PRO A 62 15.54 -17.28 -3.59
C PRO A 62 14.56 -17.13 -4.76
N ALA A 63 13.43 -17.83 -4.69
CA ALA A 63 12.39 -17.70 -5.70
C ALA A 63 12.04 -16.21 -5.80
N GLN A 64 12.33 -15.59 -6.94
CA GLN A 64 11.92 -14.22 -7.20
C GLN A 64 10.39 -14.25 -7.36
N GLU A 65 9.68 -14.01 -6.27
CA GLU A 65 8.25 -13.76 -6.33
C GLU A 65 8.06 -12.50 -7.18
N ASN A 66 7.47 -12.68 -8.35
CA ASN A 66 7.17 -11.58 -9.22
C ASN A 66 6.04 -10.79 -8.57
N VAL A 67 6.27 -9.50 -8.29
CA VAL A 67 5.34 -8.62 -7.57
C VAL A 67 4.91 -7.46 -8.46
N GLU A 68 3.68 -7.00 -8.29
CA GLU A 68 3.17 -5.76 -8.87
C GLU A 68 2.87 -4.73 -7.79
N PHE A 69 2.91 -3.44 -8.16
CA PHE A 69 2.63 -2.35 -7.23
C PHE A 69 1.16 -1.97 -7.31
N VAL A 70 0.47 -2.01 -6.17
CA VAL A 70 -0.97 -1.75 -6.06
C VAL A 70 -1.23 -0.73 -4.96
N VAL A 71 -2.19 0.17 -5.20
CA VAL A 71 -2.67 1.12 -4.20
C VAL A 71 -3.57 0.41 -3.20
N ILE A 72 -3.23 0.53 -1.91
CA ILE A 72 -3.94 -0.05 -0.78
C ILE A 72 -4.50 1.05 0.12
N ALA A 73 -5.57 0.73 0.86
CA ALA A 73 -6.09 1.61 1.91
C ALA A 73 -5.32 1.40 3.24
N LEU A 74 -4.84 2.47 3.88
CA LEU A 74 -4.14 2.40 5.18
C LEU A 74 -5.12 2.31 6.37
N GLN A 75 -6.34 2.78 6.17
CA GLN A 75 -7.43 2.84 7.14
C GLN A 75 -8.75 2.44 6.48
N ASP A 76 -9.78 2.22 7.29
CA ASP A 76 -11.11 1.96 6.75
C ASP A 76 -11.63 3.22 6.05
N LEU A 77 -12.04 3.08 4.79
CA LEU A 77 -12.59 4.16 3.99
C LEU A 77 -14.09 3.94 3.84
N PRO A 78 -14.93 4.56 4.70
CA PRO A 78 -16.38 4.50 4.56
C PRO A 78 -16.84 5.16 3.26
N ARG A 79 -17.96 4.71 2.71
CA ARG A 79 -18.57 5.27 1.51
C ARG A 79 -18.82 6.78 1.63
N GLY A 80 -18.71 7.47 0.51
CA GLY A 80 -19.01 8.89 0.36
C GLY A 80 -17.89 9.82 0.80
N ILE A 81 -16.75 9.30 1.27
CA ILE A 81 -15.58 10.13 1.59
C ILE A 81 -14.68 10.33 0.38
N GLU A 82 -14.12 11.52 0.28
CA GLU A 82 -13.05 11.84 -0.65
C GLU A 82 -11.71 11.28 -0.16
N ILE A 83 -10.96 10.66 -1.06
CA ILE A 83 -9.67 10.04 -0.74
C ILE A 83 -8.56 11.09 -0.76
N THR A 84 -7.79 11.13 0.31
CA THR A 84 -6.59 11.97 0.46
C THR A 84 -5.32 11.13 0.45
N ASP A 85 -4.18 11.76 0.20
CA ASP A 85 -2.86 11.10 0.16
C ASP A 85 -2.55 10.30 1.44
N ALA A 86 -2.90 10.83 2.62
CA ALA A 86 -2.64 10.16 3.90
C ALA A 86 -3.50 8.89 4.16
N MET A 87 -4.45 8.58 3.28
CA MET A 87 -5.37 7.44 3.45
C MET A 87 -4.92 6.20 2.68
N VAL A 88 -3.97 6.35 1.76
CA VAL A 88 -3.60 5.33 0.78
C VAL A 88 -2.09 5.22 0.67
N ASP A 89 -1.61 4.07 0.22
CA ASP A 89 -0.19 3.83 -0.04
C ASP A 89 -0.02 2.82 -1.18
N VAL A 90 1.18 2.72 -1.75
CA VAL A 90 1.51 1.74 -2.79
C VAL A 90 2.30 0.61 -2.18
N ARG A 91 1.80 -0.63 -2.33
CA ARG A 91 2.45 -1.82 -1.79
C ARG A 91 2.73 -2.85 -2.88
N ALA A 92 3.84 -3.55 -2.73
CA ALA A 92 4.14 -4.72 -3.56
C ALA A 92 3.18 -5.86 -3.22
N TRP A 93 2.57 -6.43 -4.25
CA TRP A 93 1.59 -7.50 -4.16
C TRP A 93 2.01 -8.66 -5.08
N PRO A 94 1.85 -9.94 -4.66
CA PRO A 94 2.18 -11.07 -5.51
C PRO A 94 1.37 -11.07 -6.82
N ILE A 95 2.05 -11.31 -7.94
CA ILE A 95 1.38 -11.41 -9.25
C ILE A 95 0.39 -12.57 -9.24
N GLY A 96 -0.81 -12.30 -9.76
CA GLY A 96 -1.92 -13.25 -9.80
C GLY A 96 -2.80 -13.28 -8.56
N SER A 97 -2.43 -12.57 -7.49
CA SER A 97 -3.28 -12.40 -6.29
C SER A 97 -3.93 -11.01 -6.19
N ALA A 98 -3.40 -10.02 -6.90
CA ALA A 98 -3.96 -8.68 -6.92
C ALA A 98 -5.19 -8.61 -7.85
N PRO A 99 -6.20 -7.79 -7.51
CA PRO A 99 -7.31 -7.51 -8.42
C PRO A 99 -6.83 -6.81 -9.69
N THR A 100 -7.27 -7.28 -10.86
CA THR A 100 -6.88 -6.73 -12.17
C THR A 100 -7.31 -5.28 -12.38
N THR A 101 -8.35 -4.82 -11.67
CA THR A 101 -8.89 -3.45 -11.75
C THR A 101 -8.36 -2.53 -10.65
N SER A 102 -7.27 -2.93 -10.00
CA SER A 102 -6.61 -2.12 -8.99
C SER A 102 -5.82 -0.98 -9.61
N PHE A 103 -5.53 0.05 -8.82
CA PHE A 103 -4.71 1.18 -9.23
C PHE A 103 -3.23 0.91 -8.92
N VAL A 104 -2.34 1.41 -9.77
CA VAL A 104 -0.88 1.24 -9.62
C VAL A 104 -0.18 2.50 -9.11
N ALA A 105 -0.90 3.63 -9.08
CA ALA A 105 -0.37 4.94 -8.70
C ALA A 105 -1.39 5.70 -7.85
N VAL A 106 -0.90 6.37 -6.81
CA VAL A 106 -1.74 7.06 -5.81
C VAL A 106 -2.52 8.22 -6.42
N GLU A 107 -1.93 8.91 -7.40
CA GLU A 107 -2.51 10.06 -8.11
C GLU A 107 -3.79 9.69 -8.87
N GLN A 108 -3.98 8.40 -9.18
CA GLN A 108 -5.19 7.90 -9.84
C GLN A 108 -6.38 7.77 -8.88
N VAL A 109 -6.14 7.86 -7.58
CA VAL A 109 -7.10 7.61 -6.51
C VAL A 109 -7.39 8.88 -5.71
N ILE A 110 -6.40 9.75 -5.51
CA ILE A 110 -6.56 11.02 -4.79
C ILE A 110 -7.67 11.87 -5.43
N GLY A 111 -8.55 12.43 -4.59
CA GLY A 111 -9.67 13.28 -5.00
C GLY A 111 -10.90 12.51 -5.51
N LYS A 112 -10.82 11.19 -5.67
CA LYS A 112 -11.98 10.35 -5.93
C LYS A 112 -12.77 10.09 -4.66
N ILE A 113 -14.03 9.72 -4.84
CA ILE A 113 -14.96 9.47 -3.76
C ILE A 113 -15.29 7.98 -3.71
N THR A 114 -15.28 7.42 -2.51
CA THR A 114 -15.65 6.02 -2.26
C THR A 114 -17.15 5.79 -2.53
N ARG A 115 -17.47 4.83 -3.41
CA ARG A 115 -18.84 4.36 -3.67
C ARG A 115 -19.29 3.32 -2.64
N THR A 116 -18.35 2.52 -2.15
CA THR A 116 -18.58 1.45 -1.19
C THR A 116 -17.58 1.56 -0.04
N ASP A 117 -17.88 0.91 1.07
CA ASP A 117 -16.95 0.82 2.19
C ASP A 117 -15.74 -0.04 1.78
N ILE A 118 -14.53 0.48 1.98
CA ILE A 118 -13.27 -0.22 1.68
C ILE A 118 -12.55 -0.47 3.01
N PRO A 119 -12.31 -1.74 3.39
CA PRO A 119 -11.59 -2.05 4.62
C PRO A 119 -10.11 -1.69 4.49
N ARG A 120 -9.47 -1.44 5.63
CA ARG A 120 -8.03 -1.22 5.68
C ARG A 120 -7.22 -2.42 5.16
N GLU A 121 -6.01 -2.13 4.70
CA GLU A 121 -5.05 -3.06 4.09
C GLU A 121 -5.60 -3.81 2.86
N SER A 122 -6.69 -3.31 2.27
CA SER A 122 -7.26 -3.89 1.05
C SER A 122 -6.86 -3.10 -0.20
N PRO A 123 -6.67 -3.78 -1.35
CA PRO A 123 -6.45 -3.12 -2.63
C PRO A 123 -7.67 -2.30 -3.05
N ILE A 124 -7.43 -1.07 -3.50
CA ILE A 124 -8.48 -0.20 -4.00
C ILE A 124 -8.75 -0.54 -5.47
N VAL A 125 -10.01 -0.82 -5.80
CA VAL A 125 -10.41 -1.15 -7.17
C VAL A 125 -11.28 -0.07 -7.80
N GLN A 126 -11.24 0.02 -9.13
CA GLN A 126 -11.95 1.04 -9.91
C GLN A 126 -13.46 1.11 -9.60
N ALA A 127 -14.13 -0.04 -9.43
CA ALA A 127 -15.56 -0.10 -9.17
C ALA A 127 -15.98 0.50 -7.80
N GLN A 128 -15.03 0.66 -6.87
CA GLN A 128 -15.27 1.22 -5.55
C GLN A 128 -15.14 2.74 -5.52
N LEU A 129 -14.71 3.38 -6.62
CA LEU A 129 -14.46 4.80 -6.68
C LEU A 129 -15.30 5.48 -7.75
N VAL A 130 -15.65 6.73 -7.51
CA VAL A 130 -16.31 7.61 -8.47
C VAL A 130 -15.64 8.99 -8.46
N GLU A 131 -15.76 9.71 -9.56
CA GLU A 131 -15.20 11.07 -9.67
C GLU A 131 -16.06 12.10 -8.91
N SER A 132 -17.37 11.89 -8.89
CA SER A 132 -18.33 12.73 -8.15
C SER A 132 -19.52 11.91 -7.66
N LEU A 133 -20.08 12.25 -6.49
CA LEU A 133 -21.35 11.66 -6.03
C LEU A 133 -22.52 12.01 -6.97
N ALA A 134 -22.43 13.14 -7.69
CA ALA A 134 -23.49 13.55 -8.62
C ALA A 134 -23.69 12.52 -9.74
N ASP A 135 -22.62 11.85 -10.16
CA ASP A 135 -22.67 10.83 -11.21
C ASP A 135 -23.37 9.55 -10.69
N VAL A 136 -23.27 9.27 -9.39
CA VAL A 136 -23.97 8.15 -8.74
C VAL A 136 -25.43 8.50 -8.45
N ALA A 137 -25.73 9.76 -8.12
CA ALA A 137 -27.10 10.21 -7.89
C ALA A 137 -27.97 10.09 -9.15
N GLY A 138 -27.36 10.18 -10.34
CA GLY A 138 -28.04 10.00 -11.63
C GLY A 138 -28.47 8.56 -11.93
N GLU A 139 -27.80 7.55 -11.37
CA GLU A 139 -28.13 6.14 -11.59
C GLU A 139 -29.39 5.68 -10.82
N GLY A 140 -29.90 6.51 -9.90
CA GLY A 140 -31.12 6.23 -9.14
C GLY A 140 -30.98 5.07 -8.15
N SER A 141 -31.91 5.00 -7.20
CA SER A 141 -32.05 3.82 -6.33
C SER A 141 -32.79 2.72 -7.09
N ASP A 142 -32.52 1.44 -6.84
CA ASP A 142 -33.32 0.34 -7.43
C ASP A 142 -34.82 0.43 -7.06
N LEU A 143 -35.13 1.12 -5.95
CA LEU A 143 -36.49 1.50 -5.58
C LEU A 143 -37.15 2.44 -6.61
N ALA A 144 -36.37 3.24 -7.33
CA ALA A 144 -36.88 4.10 -8.40
C ALA A 144 -37.41 3.26 -9.59
N THR A 145 -36.90 2.04 -9.79
CA THR A 145 -37.43 1.11 -10.80
C THR A 145 -38.87 0.68 -10.50
N GLN A 146 -39.28 0.71 -9.23
CA GLN A 146 -40.64 0.35 -8.81
C GLN A 146 -41.63 1.52 -8.89
N ILE A 147 -41.16 2.74 -9.15
CA ILE A 147 -42.02 3.92 -9.29
C ILE A 147 -42.58 3.93 -10.72
N GLU A 148 -43.91 3.94 -10.84
CA GLU A 148 -44.57 4.02 -12.14
C GLU A 148 -44.20 5.32 -12.89
N PRO A 149 -44.13 5.31 -14.23
CA PRO A 149 -43.87 6.52 -15.00
C PRO A 149 -44.88 7.63 -14.70
N GLY A 150 -44.39 8.77 -14.21
CA GLY A 150 -45.23 9.90 -13.80
C GLY A 150 -45.64 9.92 -12.34
N ALA A 151 -45.31 8.89 -11.56
CA ALA A 151 -45.42 8.90 -10.11
C ALA A 151 -44.14 9.49 -9.46
N VAL A 152 -44.30 10.05 -8.26
CA VAL A 152 -43.20 10.63 -7.47
C VAL A 152 -43.21 10.01 -6.08
N ALA A 153 -42.06 9.53 -5.61
CA ALA A 153 -41.93 9.08 -4.23
C ALA A 153 -41.89 10.28 -3.27
N MET A 154 -42.69 10.23 -2.21
CA MET A 154 -42.61 11.15 -1.08
C MET A 154 -42.25 10.39 0.19
N ALA A 155 -41.37 10.97 1.00
CA ALA A 155 -41.07 10.46 2.32
C ALA A 155 -42.26 10.75 3.26
N VAL A 156 -42.85 9.70 3.82
CA VAL A 156 -43.86 9.81 4.89
C VAL A 156 -43.20 9.38 6.19
N PRO A 157 -43.06 10.27 7.19
CA PRO A 157 -42.55 9.87 8.49
C PRO A 157 -43.57 8.94 9.15
N LEU A 158 -43.14 7.72 9.48
CA LEU A 158 -43.91 6.78 10.27
C LEU A 158 -43.46 6.90 11.73
N ASP A 159 -44.37 7.35 12.59
CA ASP A 159 -44.24 7.18 14.03
C ASP A 159 -44.59 5.73 14.38
N ALA A 160 -43.72 5.04 15.13
CA ALA A 160 -43.97 3.69 15.62
C ALA A 160 -45.16 3.61 16.60
N THR A 161 -45.65 4.75 17.09
CA THR A 161 -46.69 4.84 18.12
C THR A 161 -48.09 4.65 17.55
N GLY A 162 -48.32 4.90 16.24
CA GLY A 162 -49.57 4.54 15.55
C GLY A 162 -50.88 4.95 16.25
N LEU A 163 -50.85 5.95 17.14
CA LEU A 163 -51.94 6.43 17.98
C LEU A 163 -51.97 7.96 17.97
#